data_AF-A0A0M6VD18-F1
#
_entry.id   AF-A0A0M6VD18-F1
#
_cell.length_a   1.000
_cell.length_b   1.000
_cell.length_c   1.000
_cell.angle_alpha   90.00
_cell.angle_beta   90.00
_cell.angle_gamma   90.00
#
_symmetry.space_group_name_H-M   'P 1'
#
loop_
_entity.id
_entity.type
_entity.pdbx_description
1 polymer ?
#
loop_
_entity_poly.entity_id
_entity_poly.type
_entity_poly.pdbx_seq_one_letter_code
_entity_poly.pdbx_strand_id
1 'polypeptide(L)'
;MTRLLSQRLLISVAIFTAIACSPELLDPTIPPGNYSQAEEDQIRKAYNTLESSQRACGDAFIKSYQESLFRHCEATDGGERIVGGCGHVAYAWSIHPRVLELALQQCKKPQTAV
;
A
#
# COMPACT_ATOMS: atom_id res chain seq x y z
N MET A 1 -59.00 -6.80 47.32
CA MET A 1 -58.16 -7.55 46.36
C MET A 1 -58.11 -6.78 45.04
N THR A 2 -57.01 -6.89 44.31
CA THR A 2 -56.64 -6.22 43.03
C THR A 2 -56.28 -4.72 43.10
N ARG A 3 -55.01 -4.40 42.80
CA ARG A 3 -54.51 -3.69 41.59
C ARG A 3 -53.01 -3.41 41.77
N LEU A 4 -52.15 -4.22 41.15
CA LEU A 4 -51.56 -3.99 39.82
C LEU A 4 -50.29 -3.11 39.89
N LEU A 5 -49.18 -3.83 40.04
CA LEU A 5 -47.89 -3.61 39.38
C LEU A 5 -47.90 -2.56 38.25
N SER A 6 -47.05 -1.54 38.34
CA SER A 6 -46.36 -1.01 37.16
C SER A 6 -45.16 -0.19 37.59
N GLN A 7 -44.07 -0.90 37.88
CA GLN A 7 -42.74 -0.33 38.03
C GLN A 7 -42.30 0.10 36.61
N ARG A 8 -42.49 1.38 36.29
CA ARG A 8 -42.06 1.96 35.01
C ARG A 8 -40.54 2.07 35.00
N LEU A 9 -39.88 0.96 34.65
CA LEU A 9 -38.46 0.93 34.32
C LEU A 9 -38.30 1.60 32.94
N LEU A 10 -37.97 2.90 32.95
CA LEU A 10 -37.59 3.63 31.74
C LEU A 10 -36.18 3.17 31.34
N ILE A 11 -36.09 2.11 30.53
CA ILE A 11 -34.84 1.74 29.87
C ILE A 11 -34.69 2.68 28.66
N SER A 12 -33.93 3.76 28.85
CA SER A 12 -33.45 4.59 27.76
C SER A 12 -32.37 3.84 26.98
N VAL A 13 -32.75 3.18 25.89
CA VAL A 13 -31.80 2.58 24.94
C VAL A 13 -31.20 3.71 24.12
N ALA A 14 -30.02 4.17 24.51
CA ALA A 14 -29.17 5.01 23.66
C ALA A 14 -28.62 4.13 22.53
N ILE A 15 -29.23 4.21 21.35
CA ILE A 15 -28.72 3.57 20.14
C ILE A 15 -27.48 4.36 19.70
N PHE A 16 -26.31 3.93 20.14
CA PHE A 16 -25.05 4.33 19.53
C PHE A 16 -24.99 3.66 18.16
N THR A 17 -25.40 4.36 17.11
CA THR A 17 -25.08 3.97 15.74
C THR A 17 -23.58 4.16 15.57
N ALA A 18 -22.80 3.11 15.81
CA ALA A 18 -21.44 3.02 15.30
C ALA A 18 -21.56 3.02 13.77
N ILE A 19 -21.29 4.17 13.16
CA ILE A 19 -21.04 4.24 11.73
C ILE A 19 -19.76 3.43 11.54
N ALA A 20 -19.92 2.16 11.19
CA ALA A 20 -18.82 1.32 10.76
C ALA A 20 -18.37 1.87 9.41
N CYS A 21 -17.45 2.84 9.43
CA CYS A 21 -16.60 3.09 8.28
C CYS A 21 -15.80 1.80 8.07
N SER A 22 -16.27 0.93 7.19
CA SER A 22 -15.42 -0.13 6.64
C SER A 22 -14.21 0.59 6.04
N PRO A 23 -12.97 0.30 6.47
CA PRO A 23 -11.82 0.89 5.84
C PRO A 23 -11.81 0.43 4.39
N GLU A 24 -12.08 1.37 3.47
CA GLU A 24 -11.89 1.12 2.05
C GLU A 24 -10.41 0.77 1.87
N LEU A 25 -10.16 -0.45 1.40
CA LEU A 25 -8.79 -0.92 1.19
C LEU A 25 -8.22 -0.17 0.00
N LEU A 26 -7.50 0.92 0.27
CA LEU A 26 -6.88 1.73 -0.77
C LEU A 26 -5.97 0.87 -1.65
N ASP A 27 -6.15 0.97 -2.96
CA ASP A 27 -5.28 0.33 -3.94
C ASP A 27 -3.88 0.95 -3.85
N PRO A 28 -2.84 0.17 -3.47
CA PRO A 28 -1.49 0.69 -3.33
C PRO A 28 -0.75 0.80 -4.67
N THR A 29 -1.37 0.43 -5.79
CA THR A 29 -0.74 0.41 -7.12
C THR A 29 -0.15 1.77 -7.48
N ILE A 30 1.15 1.77 -7.78
CA ILE A 30 1.82 2.93 -8.36
C ILE A 30 1.57 2.89 -9.87
N PRO A 31 0.89 3.87 -10.47
CA PRO A 31 0.66 3.86 -11.91
C PRO A 31 1.99 4.02 -12.67
N PRO A 32 2.15 3.36 -13.83
CA PRO A 32 3.32 3.59 -14.68
C PRO A 32 3.33 5.04 -15.16
N GLY A 33 4.52 5.65 -15.16
CA GLY A 33 4.72 6.96 -15.78
C GLY A 33 4.99 6.84 -17.28
N ASN A 34 4.97 7.97 -17.97
CA ASN A 34 5.35 8.06 -19.38
C ASN A 34 6.84 8.39 -19.47
N TYR A 35 7.67 7.37 -19.69
CA TYR A 35 9.12 7.52 -19.85
C TYR A 35 9.51 7.11 -21.27
N SER A 36 10.43 7.87 -21.86
CA SER A 36 11.21 7.40 -23.01
C SER A 36 12.20 6.33 -22.58
N GLN A 37 12.65 5.49 -23.51
CA GLN A 37 13.67 4.47 -23.22
C GLN A 37 14.93 5.06 -22.57
N ALA A 38 15.35 6.25 -23.00
CA ALA A 38 16.51 6.93 -22.43
C ALA A 38 16.29 7.33 -20.96
N GLU A 39 15.09 7.76 -20.59
CA GLU A 39 14.74 8.09 -19.20
C GLU A 39 14.67 6.83 -18.33
N GLU A 40 14.09 5.74 -18.86
CA GLU A 40 14.07 4.46 -18.14
C GLU A 40 15.48 3.96 -17.82
N ASP A 41 16.38 4.02 -18.81
CA ASP A 41 17.77 3.62 -18.66
C ASP A 41 18.51 4.51 -17.65
N GLN A 42 18.24 5.81 -17.66
CA GLN A 42 18.79 6.75 -16.68
C GLN A 42 18.31 6.45 -15.26
N ILE A 43 17.01 6.22 -15.06
CA ILE A 43 16.43 5.87 -13.75
C ILE A 43 17.04 4.57 -13.23
N ARG A 44 17.08 3.54 -14.08
CA ARG A 44 17.65 2.23 -13.73
C ARG A 44 19.13 2.36 -13.37
N LYS A 45 19.90 3.09 -14.16
CA LYS A 45 21.31 3.37 -13.87
C LYS A 45 21.47 4.11 -12.56
N ALA A 46 20.70 5.17 -12.31
CA ALA A 46 20.76 5.95 -11.09
C ALA A 46 20.47 5.10 -9.84
N TYR A 47 19.48 4.21 -9.91
CA TYR A 47 19.17 3.27 -8.83
C TYR A 47 20.31 2.26 -8.59
N ASN A 48 20.91 1.76 -9.67
CA ASN A 48 22.02 0.80 -9.59
C ASN A 48 23.33 1.41 -9.09
N THR A 49 23.49 2.73 -9.20
CA THR A 49 24.67 3.47 -8.71
C THR A 49 24.46 4.09 -7.32
N LEU A 50 23.37 3.74 -6.62
CA LEU A 50 23.17 4.19 -5.25
C LEU A 50 24.27 3.66 -4.33
N GLU A 51 24.73 4.51 -3.40
CA GLU A 51 25.59 4.08 -2.30
C GLU A 51 24.88 3.04 -1.44
N SER A 52 25.63 2.18 -0.75
CA SER A 52 25.07 1.01 -0.06
C SER A 52 23.92 1.35 0.91
N SER A 53 24.02 2.45 1.66
CA SER A 53 22.96 2.88 2.58
C SER A 53 21.71 3.40 1.86
N GLN A 54 21.88 4.10 0.74
CA GLN A 54 20.77 4.58 -0.10
C GLN A 54 20.10 3.42 -0.81
N ARG A 55 20.88 2.45 -1.29
CA ARG A 55 20.40 1.23 -1.92
C ARG A 55 19.57 0.40 -0.94
N ALA A 56 20.05 0.21 0.30
CA ALA A 56 19.29 -0.48 1.34
C ALA A 56 17.95 0.21 1.64
N CYS A 57 17.91 1.55 1.66
CA CYS A 57 16.66 2.29 1.77
C CYS A 57 15.73 2.04 0.57
N GLY A 58 16.27 2.09 -0.66
CA GLY A 58 15.49 1.86 -1.88
C GLY A 58 14.91 0.46 -1.94
N ASP A 59 15.70 -0.55 -1.56
CA ASP A 59 15.27 -1.94 -1.54
C ASP A 59 14.18 -2.15 -0.46
N ALA A 60 14.28 -1.45 0.68
CA ALA A 60 13.23 -1.46 1.71
C ALA A 60 11.92 -0.80 1.22
N PHE A 61 12.01 0.30 0.48
CA PHE A 61 10.85 0.93 -0.15
C PHE A 61 10.16 -0.04 -1.13
N ILE A 62 10.93 -0.62 -2.05
CA ILE A 62 10.43 -1.58 -3.03
C ILE A 62 9.74 -2.75 -2.35
N LYS A 63 10.39 -3.35 -1.34
CA LYS A 63 9.84 -4.47 -0.58
C LYS A 63 8.50 -4.10 0.08
N SER A 64 8.43 -2.94 0.73
CA SER A 64 7.19 -2.47 1.37
C SER A 64 6.05 -2.26 0.37
N TYR A 65 6.36 -1.77 -0.83
CA TYR A 65 5.39 -1.62 -1.93
C TYR A 65 4.90 -2.96 -2.45
N GLN A 66 5.80 -3.93 -2.66
CA GLN A 66 5.41 -5.27 -3.09
C GLN A 66 4.55 -5.98 -2.04
N GLU A 67 4.89 -5.83 -0.76
CA GLU A 67 4.09 -6.39 0.34
C GLU A 67 2.69 -5.76 0.42
N SER A 68 2.55 -4.45 0.17
CA SER A 68 1.23 -3.80 0.16
C SER A 68 0.40 -4.26 -1.04
N LEU A 69 0.99 -4.37 -2.24
CA LEU A 69 0.35 -4.95 -3.41
C LEU A 69 -0.12 -6.38 -3.17
N PHE A 70 0.72 -7.21 -2.57
CA PHE A 70 0.38 -8.59 -2.27
C PHE A 70 -0.85 -8.68 -1.36
N ARG A 71 -0.85 -7.93 -0.26
CA ARG A 71 -1.98 -7.88 0.69
C ARG A 71 -3.26 -7.33 0.04
N HIS A 72 -3.14 -6.30 -0.79
CA HIS A 72 -4.29 -5.75 -1.50
C HIS A 72 -4.89 -6.78 -2.47
N CYS A 73 -4.03 -7.46 -3.22
CA CYS A 73 -4.45 -8.53 -4.12
C CYS A 73 -5.15 -9.68 -3.37
N GLU A 74 -4.62 -10.15 -2.24
CA GLU A 74 -5.26 -11.20 -1.44
C GLU A 74 -6.61 -10.77 -0.88
N ALA A 75 -6.75 -9.51 -0.46
CA ALA A 75 -7.98 -8.99 0.12
C ALA A 75 -9.07 -8.66 -0.91
N THR A 76 -8.73 -8.67 -2.21
CA THR A 76 -9.64 -8.33 -3.32
C THR A 76 -9.81 -9.47 -4.31
N ASP A 77 -9.28 -10.66 -4.00
CA ASP A 77 -9.24 -11.82 -4.89
C ASP A 77 -8.63 -11.50 -6.28
N GLY A 78 -7.76 -10.49 -6.34
CA GLY A 78 -7.18 -9.96 -7.58
C GLY A 78 -6.27 -10.95 -8.32
N GLY A 79 -5.87 -12.05 -7.65
CA GLY A 79 -4.98 -13.08 -8.19
C GLY A 79 -5.67 -14.29 -8.81
N GLU A 80 -6.99 -14.45 -8.68
CA GLU A 80 -7.70 -15.71 -9.01
C GLU A 80 -7.53 -16.17 -10.46
N ARG A 81 -7.30 -15.24 -11.39
CA ARG A 81 -7.17 -15.52 -12.84
C ARG A 81 -5.76 -15.31 -13.38
N ILE A 82 -4.78 -15.15 -12.50
CA ILE A 82 -3.38 -14.91 -12.86
C ILE A 82 -2.58 -16.16 -12.50
N VAL A 83 -1.88 -16.74 -13.48
CA VAL A 83 -0.94 -17.84 -13.21
C VAL A 83 0.13 -17.34 -12.24
N GLY A 84 0.25 -17.99 -11.08
CA GLY A 84 1.13 -17.53 -9.98
C GLY A 84 0.47 -16.60 -8.96
N GLY A 85 -0.83 -16.32 -9.12
CA GLY A 85 -1.68 -15.62 -8.15
C GLY A 85 -1.16 -14.23 -7.77
N CYS A 86 -1.45 -13.81 -6.54
CA CYS A 86 -1.01 -12.53 -6.00
C CYS A 86 0.52 -12.39 -5.91
N GLY A 87 1.25 -13.50 -5.85
CA GLY A 87 2.71 -13.47 -5.91
C GLY A 87 3.21 -12.95 -7.27
N HIS A 88 2.56 -13.36 -8.36
CA HIS A 88 2.89 -12.88 -9.70
C HIS A 88 2.55 -11.40 -9.90
N VAL A 89 1.43 -10.93 -9.33
CA VAL A 89 1.05 -9.51 -9.33
C VAL A 89 2.08 -8.67 -8.58
N ALA A 90 2.40 -9.08 -7.35
CA ALA A 90 3.19 -8.26 -6.44
C ALA A 90 4.70 -8.33 -6.67
N TYR A 91 5.24 -9.45 -7.14
CA TYR A 91 6.70 -9.66 -7.17
C TYR A 91 7.31 -9.81 -8.56
N ALA A 92 6.54 -10.25 -9.57
CA ALA A 92 7.11 -10.48 -10.91
C ALA A 92 7.12 -9.22 -11.80
N TRP A 93 6.08 -8.38 -11.72
CA TRP A 93 5.89 -7.26 -12.68
C TRP A 93 5.65 -5.89 -12.03
N SER A 94 5.64 -5.83 -10.71
CA SER A 94 5.35 -4.59 -9.98
C SER A 94 6.44 -3.53 -10.11
N ILE A 95 7.67 -3.91 -10.50
CA ILE A 95 8.81 -3.00 -10.56
C ILE A 95 8.97 -2.43 -11.96
N HIS A 96 8.60 -1.15 -12.10
CA HIS A 96 8.72 -0.36 -13.32
C HIS A 96 9.41 0.99 -13.02
N PRO A 97 9.77 1.80 -14.03
CA PRO A 97 10.59 3.00 -13.85
C PRO A 97 10.05 3.97 -12.79
N ARG A 98 8.73 4.18 -12.73
CA ARG A 98 8.11 5.03 -11.69
C ARG A 98 8.37 4.55 -10.27
N VAL A 99 8.37 3.24 -10.03
CA VAL A 99 8.69 2.68 -8.69
C VAL A 99 10.14 2.97 -8.32
N LEU A 100 11.06 2.77 -9.27
CA LEU A 100 12.48 3.06 -9.08
C LEU A 100 12.73 4.56 -8.86
N GLU A 101 12.02 5.42 -9.59
CA GLU A 101 12.07 6.87 -9.42
C GLU A 101 11.62 7.29 -8.02
N LEU A 102 10.49 6.75 -7.52
CA LEU A 102 10.02 7.04 -6.17
C LEU A 102 10.99 6.54 -5.10
N ALA A 103 11.57 5.35 -5.29
CA ALA A 103 12.61 4.83 -4.41
C ALA A 103 13.84 5.77 -4.38
N LEU A 104 14.26 6.28 -5.55
CA LEU A 104 15.32 7.28 -5.65
C LEU A 104 14.96 8.57 -4.92
N GLN A 105 13.77 9.11 -5.12
CA GLN A 105 13.33 10.36 -4.47
C GLN A 105 13.31 10.23 -2.94
N GLN A 106 12.91 9.08 -2.42
CA GLN A 106 12.87 8.83 -0.98
C GLN A 106 14.26 8.63 -0.38
N CYS A 107 15.16 7.93 -1.09
CA CYS A 107 16.39 7.40 -0.50
C CYS A 107 17.66 8.14 -0.93
N LYS A 108 17.60 8.93 -2.00
CA LYS A 108 18.68 9.81 -2.42
C LYS A 108 18.56 11.15 -1.69
N LYS A 109 19.12 11.24 -0.49
CA LYS A 109 19.33 12.55 0.15
C LYS A 109 20.32 13.39 -0.69
N PRO A 110 20.15 14.71 -0.80
CA PRO A 110 21.25 15.57 -1.20
C PRO A 110 22.40 15.34 -0.23
N GLN A 111 23.61 15.14 -0.75
CA GLN A 111 24.81 15.07 0.08
C GLN A 111 24.87 16.38 0.89
N THR A 112 24.61 16.32 2.19
CA THR A 112 25.08 17.37 3.08
C THR A 112 26.59 17.34 3.00
N ALA A 113 27.16 18.33 2.32
CA ALA A 113 28.59 18.62 2.37
C ALA A 113 28.98 18.73 3.85
N VAL A 114 29.85 17.83 4.28
CA VAL A 114 30.59 17.93 5.55
C VAL A 114 32.02 18.26 5.19
#